data_AF-A0A4P7JPR1-F1
#
_entry.id   AF-A0A4P7JPR1-F1
#
_cell.length_a   1.000
_cell.length_b   1.000
_cell.length_c   1.000
_cell.angle_alpha   90.00
_cell.angle_beta   90.00
_cell.angle_gamma   90.00
#
_symmetry.space_group_name_H-M   'P 1'
#
loop_
_entity.id
_entity.type
_entity.pdbx_description
1 polymer ?
#
loop_
_entity_poly.entity_id
_entity_poly.type
_entity_poly.pdbx_seq_one_letter_code
_entity_poly.pdbx_strand_id
1 'polypeptide(L)'
;MLAALLVPFILIASGLFCLKHTLALRDKQKLMSYISCNPKAKYWVNRYGTDKVQQVCSNKLLPLAVTVCLLIMLTGFIAMINLMA
;
A
#
# COMPACT_ATOMS: atom_id res chain seq x y z
N MET A 1 4.99 27.59 -11.09
CA MET A 1 4.99 27.48 -9.61
C MET A 1 3.83 26.65 -9.08
N LEU A 2 2.56 26.90 -9.48
CA LEU A 2 1.40 26.14 -8.96
C LEU A 2 1.46 24.62 -9.22
N ALA A 3 1.86 24.19 -10.42
CA ALA A 3 1.98 22.78 -10.78
C ALA A 3 3.06 22.04 -9.97
N ALA A 4 4.11 22.74 -9.54
CA ALA A 4 5.23 22.15 -8.81
C ALA A 4 4.89 21.88 -7.32
N LEU A 5 3.96 22.64 -6.74
CA LEU A 5 3.41 22.39 -5.40
C LEU A 5 2.29 21.33 -5.42
N LEU A 6 1.64 21.13 -6.57
CA LEU A 6 0.56 20.14 -6.74
C LEU A 6 1.08 18.70 -6.65
N VAL A 7 2.23 18.42 -7.25
CA VAL A 7 2.87 17.09 -7.26
C VAL A 7 3.16 16.55 -5.85
N PRO A 8 3.84 17.27 -4.93
CA PRO A 8 4.07 16.78 -3.57
C PRO A 8 2.78 16.63 -2.77
N PHE A 9 1.78 17.50 -3.01
CA PHE A 9 0.48 17.39 -2.34
C PHE A 9 -0.27 16.12 -2.76
N ILE A 10 -0.25 15.79 -4.05
CA ILE A 10 -0.81 14.53 -4.58
C ILE A 10 -0.05 13.31 -4.03
N LEU A 11 1.28 13.39 -3.93
CA LEU A 11 2.12 12.33 -3.34
C LEU A 11 1.77 12.06 -1.86
N ILE A 12 1.59 13.11 -1.06
CA ILE A 12 1.21 12.98 0.35
C ILE A 12 -0.22 12.44 0.49
N ALA A 13 -1.16 12.97 -0.30
CA ALA A 13 -2.55 12.52 -0.28
C ALA A 13 -2.70 11.06 -0.73
N SER A 14 -1.99 10.65 -1.79
CA SER A 14 -1.97 9.28 -2.28
C SER A 14 -1.30 8.32 -1.29
N GLY A 15 -0.21 8.72 -0.62
CA GLY A 15 0.41 7.95 0.45
C GLY A 15 -0.54 7.68 1.63
N LEU A 16 -1.29 8.70 2.07
CA LEU A 16 -2.31 8.57 3.12
C LEU A 16 -3.48 7.67 2.69
N PHE A 17 -3.95 7.82 1.46
CA PHE A 17 -5.01 6.99 0.90
C PHE A 17 -4.56 5.52 0.80
N CYS A 18 -3.34 5.28 0.35
CA CYS A 18 -2.75 3.96 0.24
C CYS A 18 -2.53 3.33 1.62
N LEU A 19 -2.12 4.10 2.63
CA LEU A 19 -2.05 3.65 4.03
C LEU A 19 -3.40 3.20 4.57
N LYS A 20 -4.46 4.01 4.38
CA LYS A 20 -5.83 3.63 4.79
C LYS A 20 -6.30 2.36 4.09
N HIS A 21 -6.05 2.23 2.79
CA HIS A 21 -6.42 1.03 2.03
C HIS A 21 -5.62 -0.21 2.48
N THR A 22 -4.33 -0.04 2.75
CA THR A 22 -3.45 -1.12 3.22
C THR A 22 -3.87 -1.58 4.61
N LEU A 23 -4.19 -0.66 5.52
CA LEU A 23 -4.74 -0.99 6.83
C LEU A 23 -6.11 -1.70 6.73
N ALA A 24 -6.96 -1.29 5.78
CA ALA A 24 -8.23 -1.98 5.53
C ALA A 24 -8.04 -3.41 4.96
N LEU A 25 -6.91 -3.68 4.30
CA LEU A 25 -6.52 -5.02 3.83
C LEU A 25 -5.95 -5.92 4.94
N ARG A 26 -5.72 -5.38 6.14
CA ARG A 26 -5.39 -6.18 7.34
C ARG A 26 -6.56 -7.07 7.77
N ASP A 27 -7.79 -6.72 7.36
CA ASP A 27 -8.98 -7.51 7.64
C ASP A 27 -8.96 -8.83 6.85
N LYS A 28 -9.01 -9.94 7.57
CA LYS A 28 -9.02 -11.30 7.01
C LYS A 28 -10.14 -11.49 5.98
N GLN A 29 -11.31 -10.89 6.21
CA GLN A 29 -12.47 -11.04 5.32
C GLN A 29 -12.24 -10.40 3.96
N LYS A 30 -11.67 -9.18 3.93
CA LYS A 30 -11.39 -8.48 2.67
C LYS A 30 -10.28 -9.17 1.88
N LEU A 31 -9.26 -9.69 2.56
CA LEU A 31 -8.19 -10.43 1.91
C LEU A 31 -8.71 -11.73 1.28
N MET A 32 -9.56 -12.49 1.98
CA MET A 32 -10.16 -13.72 1.43
C MET A 32 -11.13 -13.43 0.28
N SER A 33 -11.91 -12.34 0.37
CA SER A 33 -12.74 -11.88 -0.75
C SER A 33 -11.89 -11.55 -1.98
N TYR A 34 -10.78 -10.82 -1.80
CA TYR A 34 -9.85 -10.48 -2.88
C TYR A 34 -9.18 -11.72 -3.50
N ILE A 35 -8.78 -12.68 -2.66
CA ILE A 35 -8.22 -13.96 -3.10
C ILE A 35 -9.24 -14.76 -3.93
N SER A 36 -10.51 -14.75 -3.52
CA SER A 36 -11.57 -15.50 -4.19
C SER A 36 -11.92 -14.91 -5.57
N CYS A 37 -11.87 -13.58 -5.72
CA CYS A 37 -12.13 -12.90 -6.99
C CYS A 37 -10.94 -12.89 -7.95
N ASN A 38 -9.69 -12.99 -7.46
CA ASN A 38 -8.50 -12.85 -8.31
C ASN A 38 -7.90 -14.22 -8.67
N PRO A 39 -7.93 -14.66 -9.95
CA PRO A 39 -7.44 -15.98 -10.36
C PRO A 39 -5.95 -16.19 -10.08
N LYS A 40 -5.14 -15.11 -10.06
CA LYS A 40 -3.74 -15.19 -9.68
C LYS A 40 -3.60 -15.50 -8.18
N ALA A 41 -4.33 -14.80 -7.33
CA ALA A 41 -4.30 -15.05 -5.89
C ALA A 41 -4.80 -16.46 -5.55
N LYS A 42 -5.82 -16.94 -6.27
CA LYS A 42 -6.32 -18.31 -6.17
C LYS A 42 -5.24 -19.35 -6.48
N TYR A 43 -4.38 -19.12 -7.49
CA TYR A 43 -3.25 -20.01 -7.79
C TYR A 43 -2.27 -20.14 -6.61
N TRP A 44 -1.90 -19.02 -5.98
CA TRP A 44 -0.99 -19.01 -4.83
C TRP A 44 -1.60 -19.71 -3.62
N VAL A 45 -2.90 -19.50 -3.38
CA VAL A 45 -3.63 -20.16 -2.30
C VAL A 45 -3.75 -21.66 -2.54
N ASN A 46 -4.02 -22.09 -3.77
CA ASN A 46 -4.11 -23.52 -4.10
C ASN A 46 -2.75 -24.21 -3.98
N ARG A 47 -1.64 -23.47 -4.17
CA ARG A 47 -0.28 -24.01 -4.12
C ARG A 47 0.35 -24.04 -2.72
N TYR A 48 0.05 -23.06 -1.87
CA TYR A 48 0.69 -22.90 -0.56
C TYR A 48 -0.27 -23.04 0.64
N GLY A 49 -1.57 -23.10 0.39
CA GLY A 49 -2.61 -23.08 1.41
C GLY A 49 -3.01 -21.65 1.79
N THR A 50 -4.28 -21.47 2.14
CA THR A 50 -4.87 -20.20 2.58
C THR A 50 -4.11 -19.58 3.75
N ASP A 51 -3.75 -20.39 4.75
CA ASP A 51 -3.14 -19.91 5.99
C ASP A 51 -1.74 -19.32 5.77
N LYS A 52 -0.91 -19.97 4.94
CA LYS A 52 0.43 -19.47 4.61
C LYS A 52 0.38 -18.19 3.79
N VAL A 53 -0.47 -18.14 2.76
CA VAL A 53 -0.62 -16.94 1.93
C VAL A 53 -1.12 -15.78 2.77
N GLN A 54 -2.07 -16.04 3.67
CA GLN A 54 -2.56 -15.05 4.62
C GLN A 54 -1.46 -14.57 5.57
N GLN A 55 -0.68 -15.48 6.17
CA GLN A 55 0.40 -15.13 7.08
C GLN A 55 1.47 -14.29 6.37
N VAL A 56 1.84 -14.65 5.14
CA VAL A 56 2.78 -13.87 4.31
C VAL A 56 2.18 -12.51 3.96
N CYS A 57 0.88 -12.45 3.65
CA CYS A 57 0.24 -11.18 3.30
C CYS A 57 0.20 -10.23 4.50
N SER A 58 -0.16 -10.74 5.69
CA SER A 58 -0.30 -9.95 6.91
C SER A 58 1.05 -9.59 7.54
N ASN A 59 2.01 -10.52 7.61
CA ASN A 59 3.29 -10.30 8.29
C ASN A 59 4.40 -9.78 7.37
N LYS A 60 4.29 -9.94 6.04
CA LYS A 60 5.34 -9.48 5.12
C LYS A 60 4.84 -8.41 4.15
N LEU A 61 3.78 -8.66 3.38
CA LEU A 61 3.33 -7.70 2.35
C LEU A 61 2.76 -6.41 2.96
N LEU A 62 1.93 -6.52 4.00
CA LEU A 62 1.35 -5.36 4.70
C LEU A 62 2.43 -4.41 5.25
N PRO A 63 3.42 -4.87 6.05
CA PRO A 63 4.48 -3.98 6.53
C PRO A 63 5.38 -3.47 5.39
N LEU A 64 5.59 -4.25 4.34
CA LEU A 64 6.33 -3.79 3.16
C LEU A 64 5.59 -2.66 2.45
N ALA A 65 4.27 -2.81 2.22
CA ALA A 65 3.42 -1.81 1.59
C ALA A 65 3.33 -0.53 2.43
N VAL A 66 3.24 -0.65 3.76
CA VAL A 66 3.30 0.49 4.70
C VAL A 66 4.65 1.20 4.60
N THR A 67 5.75 0.46 4.56
CA THR A 67 7.11 1.04 4.41
C THR A 67 7.26 1.79 3.09
N VAL A 68 6.75 1.23 2.00
CA VAL A 68 6.75 1.88 0.68
C VAL A 68 5.89 3.15 0.69
N CYS A 69 4.71 3.12 1.32
CA CYS A 69 3.87 4.31 1.46
C CYS A 69 4.56 5.42 2.26
N LEU A 70 5.24 5.06 3.35
CA LEU A 70 6.01 6.00 4.15
C LEU A 70 7.15 6.63 3.34
N LEU A 71 7.88 5.84 2.55
CA LEU A 71 8.93 6.35 1.65
C LEU A 71 8.37 7.33 0.62
N ILE A 72 7.22 7.04 0.03
CA ILE A 72 6.53 7.92 -0.93
C ILE A 72 6.09 9.24 -0.26
N MET A 73 5.59 9.19 0.98
CA MET A 73 5.27 10.41 1.72
C MET A 73 6.52 11.23 2.04
N LEU A 74 7.61 10.57 2.42
CA LEU A 74 8.88 11.22 2.76
C LEU A 74 9.50 11.94 1.56
N THR A 75 9.50 11.29 0.38
CA THR A 75 9.97 11.92 -0.86
C THR A 75 9.10 13.09 -1.27
N GLY A 76 7.77 12.98 -1.14
CA GLY A 76 6.85 14.10 -1.35
C GLY A 76 7.12 15.28 -0.40
N PHE A 77 7.40 15.01 0.87
CA PHE A 77 7.71 16.04 1.87
C PHE A 77 9.05 16.73 1.60
N ILE A 78 10.09 15.97 1.26
CA ILE A 78 11.40 16.53 0.88
C ILE A 78 11.29 17.37 -0.39
N ALA A 79 10.53 16.91 -1.39
CA ALA A 79 10.29 17.67 -2.61
C ALA A 79 9.56 18.99 -2.31
N MET A 80 8.59 18.98 -1.39
CA MET A 80 7.88 20.17 -0.94
C MET A 80 8.80 21.19 -0.24
N ILE A 81 9.72 20.73 0.61
CA ILE A 81 10.70 21.60 1.29
C ILE A 81 11.65 22.25 0.27
N ASN A 82 12.21 21.48 -0.66
CA ASN A 82 13.14 22.00 -1.67
C ASN A 82 12.48 23.00 -2.64
N LEU A 83 11.15 22.96 -2.78
CA LEU A 83 10.40 23.90 -3.61
C LEU A 83 10.04 25.21 -2.89
N MET A 84 10.16 25.23 -1.56
CA MET A 84 9.91 26.41 -0.73
C MET A 84 11.19 27.11 -0.24
N ALA A 85 12.33 26.43 -0.29
CA ALA A 85 13.66 26.99 -0.06
C ALA A 85 14.21 27.70 -1.31
#